data_AF-A0A3C0AAP3-F1
#
_entry.id   AF-A0A3C0AAP3-F1
#
_cell.length_a   1.000
_cell.length_b   1.000
_cell.length_c   1.000
_cell.angle_alpha   90.00
_cell.angle_beta   90.00
_cell.angle_gamma   90.00
#
_symmetry.space_group_name_H-M   'P 1'
#
loop_
_entity.id
_entity.type
_entity.pdbx_description
1 polymer ?
#
loop_
_entity_poly.entity_id
_entity_poly.type
_entity_poly.pdbx_seq_one_letter_code
_entity_poly.pdbx_strand_id
1 'polypeptide(L)'
;MTLDLESLLQMALDSNPTLAEATAVVYKAEGIKTQVGLRPNPVIGYSGVEIGDDGRGGQQGAFFSQTYVRGNKLQLNQDVAHHDVQSLSWELE
;
A
#
# COMPACT_ATOMS: atom_id res chain seq x y z
N MET A 1 17.69 36.45 -18.39
CA MET A 1 16.74 35.33 -18.23
C MET A 1 15.75 35.78 -17.17
N THR A 2 14.59 36.28 -17.60
CA THR A 2 13.56 36.81 -16.69
C THR A 2 12.69 35.66 -16.24
N LEU A 3 12.57 35.48 -14.92
CA LEU A 3 11.60 34.58 -14.32
C LEU A 3 10.22 35.21 -14.48
N ASP A 4 9.31 34.56 -15.19
CA ASP A 4 7.90 34.97 -15.30
C ASP A 4 7.00 34.13 -14.37
N LEU A 5 5.76 34.55 -14.20
CA LEU A 5 4.81 33.88 -13.31
C LEU A 5 4.55 32.43 -13.73
N GLU A 6 4.49 32.18 -15.04
CA GLU A 6 4.22 30.86 -15.60
C GLU A 6 5.37 29.88 -15.30
N SER A 7 6.63 30.29 -15.50
CA SER A 7 7.78 29.47 -15.12
C SER A 7 7.87 29.21 -13.62
N LEU A 8 7.51 30.18 -12.78
CA LEU A 8 7.42 30.01 -11.33
C LEU A 8 6.33 29.02 -10.92
N LEU A 9 5.15 29.07 -11.56
CA LEU A 9 4.07 28.12 -11.32
C LEU A 9 4.46 26.71 -11.76
N GLN A 10 5.11 26.56 -12.91
CA GLN A 10 5.56 25.26 -13.39
C GLN A 10 6.61 24.65 -12.46
N MET A 11 7.61 25.44 -12.03
CA MET A 11 8.59 25.01 -11.04
C MET A 11 7.95 24.61 -9.71
N ALA A 12 6.92 25.35 -9.28
CA ALA A 12 6.18 25.03 -8.07
C ALA A 12 5.43 23.70 -8.24
N LEU A 13 4.70 23.48 -9.33
CA LEU A 13 3.98 22.23 -9.60
C LEU A 13 4.92 21.02 -9.66
N ASP A 14 6.06 21.16 -10.34
CA ASP A 14 7.04 20.08 -10.52
C ASP A 14 7.74 19.69 -9.20
N SER A 15 7.87 20.64 -8.27
CA SER A 15 8.66 20.48 -7.04
C SER A 15 7.84 20.59 -5.75
N ASN A 16 6.50 20.59 -5.82
CA ASN A 16 5.65 20.72 -4.64
C ASN A 16 5.63 19.41 -3.85
N PRO A 17 6.19 19.37 -2.63
CA PRO A 17 6.21 18.16 -1.82
C PRO A 17 4.80 17.67 -1.43
N THR A 18 3.83 18.58 -1.29
CA THR A 18 2.44 18.24 -0.99
C THR A 18 1.76 17.51 -2.15
N LEU A 19 2.04 17.92 -3.40
CA LEU A 19 1.53 17.21 -4.58
C LEU A 19 2.17 15.82 -4.71
N ALA A 20 3.47 15.71 -4.43
CA ALA A 20 4.17 14.43 -4.42
C ALA A 20 3.61 13.48 -3.34
N GLU A 21 3.31 14.00 -2.14
CA GLU A 21 2.67 13.24 -1.06
C GLU A 21 1.28 12.75 -1.46
N ALA A 22 0.42 13.63 -1.98
CA ALA A 22 -0.91 13.27 -2.45
C ALA A 22 -0.86 12.19 -3.53
N THR A 23 0.05 12.33 -4.49
CA THR A 23 0.28 11.34 -5.55
C THR A 23 0.72 9.98 -4.96
N ALA A 24 1.61 9.99 -3.96
CA ALA A 24 2.04 8.76 -3.29
C ALA A 24 0.89 8.06 -2.54
N VAL A 25 -0.05 8.82 -1.98
CA VAL A 25 -1.25 8.28 -1.33
C VAL A 25 -2.14 7.55 -2.35
N VAL A 26 -2.36 8.14 -3.53
CA VAL A 26 -3.09 7.49 -4.64
C VAL A 26 -2.39 6.21 -5.09
N TYR A 27 -1.07 6.25 -5.29
CA TYR A 27 -0.29 5.06 -5.65
C TYR A 27 -0.36 3.94 -4.61
N LYS A 28 -0.34 4.29 -3.31
CA LYS A 28 -0.53 3.33 -2.23
C LYS A 28 -1.91 2.67 -2.33
N ALA A 29 -2.95 3.46 -2.55
CA ALA A 29 -4.32 2.95 -2.68
C ALA A 29 -4.48 2.04 -3.90
N GLU A 30 -3.86 2.37 -5.03
CA GLU A 30 -3.79 1.53 -6.24
C GLU A 30 -3.11 0.16 -5.96
N GLY A 31 -2.02 0.18 -5.20
CA GLY A 31 -1.35 -1.05 -4.74
C GLY A 31 -2.27 -1.90 -3.86
N ILE A 32 -2.99 -1.28 -2.93
CA ILE A 32 -3.98 -1.97 -2.07
C ILE A 32 -5.09 -2.58 -2.92
N LYS A 33 -5.71 -1.81 -3.84
CA LYS A 33 -6.75 -2.27 -4.77
C LYS A 33 -6.32 -3.52 -5.52
N THR A 34 -5.06 -3.57 -5.97
CA THR A 34 -4.50 -4.73 -6.63
C THR A 34 -4.39 -5.91 -5.65
N GLN A 35 -3.74 -5.72 -4.51
CA GLN A 35 -3.46 -6.78 -3.54
C GLN A 35 -4.72 -7.44 -2.95
N VAL A 36 -5.79 -6.67 -2.74
CA VAL A 36 -7.04 -7.21 -2.17
C VAL A 36 -7.86 -8.07 -3.15
N GLY A 37 -7.60 -7.95 -4.46
CA GLY A 37 -8.23 -8.74 -5.50
C GLY A 37 -7.46 -10.02 -5.88
N LEU A 38 -6.16 -10.08 -5.59
CA LEU A 38 -5.31 -11.20 -6.00
C LEU A 38 -5.58 -12.48 -5.22
N ARG A 39 -5.54 -13.61 -5.94
CA ARG A 39 -5.56 -14.97 -5.36
C ARG A 39 -4.27 -15.71 -5.71
N PRO A 40 -3.68 -16.47 -4.78
CA PRO A 40 -3.90 -16.45 -3.33
C PRO A 40 -3.14 -15.31 -2.63
N ASN A 41 -3.66 -14.80 -1.51
CA ASN A 41 -2.95 -13.87 -0.63
C ASN A 41 -2.58 -14.57 0.70
N PRO A 42 -1.49 -15.38 0.73
CA PRO A 42 -1.05 -16.07 1.93
C PRO A 42 -0.20 -15.16 2.84
N VAL A 43 -0.23 -15.42 4.14
CA VAL A 43 0.65 -14.81 5.13
C VAL A 43 1.71 -15.81 5.54
N ILE A 44 2.98 -15.43 5.38
CA ILE A 44 4.14 -16.19 5.83
C ILE A 44 4.85 -15.38 6.90
N GLY A 45 5.24 -16.02 7.99
CA GLY A 45 5.95 -15.35 9.05
C GLY A 45 6.90 -16.26 9.80
N TYR A 46 7.75 -15.62 10.59
CA TYR A 46 8.67 -16.27 11.52
C TYR A 46 8.14 -16.09 12.94
N SER A 47 8.31 -17.12 13.76
CA SER A 47 7.98 -17.12 15.18
C SER A 47 9.19 -17.60 15.96
N GLY A 48 9.54 -16.88 17.01
CA GLY A 48 10.56 -17.28 17.96
C GLY A 48 10.02 -17.11 19.37
N VAL A 49 10.18 -18.13 20.21
CA VAL A 49 9.79 -18.09 21.63
C VAL A 49 10.96 -18.54 22.49
N GLU A 50 11.04 -18.06 23.73
CA GLU A 50 12.10 -18.43 24.70
C GLU A 50 13.53 -18.12 24.20
N ILE A 51 13.69 -17.19 23.26
CA ILE A 51 15.01 -16.78 22.77
C ILE A 51 15.77 -16.10 23.92
N GLY A 52 16.96 -16.62 24.24
CA GLY A 52 17.80 -16.12 25.32
C GLY A 52 17.53 -16.76 26.68
N ASP A 53 16.51 -17.62 26.81
CA ASP A 53 16.30 -18.39 28.04
C ASP A 53 17.45 -19.39 28.26
N ASP A 54 18.02 -19.40 29.47
CA ASP A 54 19.31 -20.05 29.79
C ASP A 54 20.47 -19.72 28.83
N GLY A 55 20.45 -18.57 28.14
CA GLY A 55 21.45 -18.23 27.12
C GLY A 55 21.36 -19.07 25.85
N ARG A 56 20.23 -19.75 25.62
CA ARG A 56 20.01 -20.60 24.43
C ARG A 56 19.26 -19.85 23.33
N GLY A 57 19.24 -20.47 22.16
CA GLY A 57 18.58 -19.93 20.97
C GLY A 57 17.05 -19.90 21.02
N GLY A 58 16.39 -20.43 22.06
CA GLY A 58 14.93 -20.55 22.10
C GLY A 58 14.34 -21.49 21.04
N GLN A 59 13.01 -21.57 20.98
CA GLN A 59 12.31 -22.28 19.91
C GLN A 59 12.13 -21.34 18.72
N GLN A 60 12.34 -21.86 17.53
CA GLN A 60 12.24 -21.11 16.27
C GLN A 60 11.32 -21.86 15.32
N GLY A 61 10.43 -21.12 14.65
CA GLY A 61 9.46 -21.67 13.74
C GLY A 61 9.11 -20.68 12.64
N ALA A 62 8.59 -21.21 11.53
CA ALA A 62 7.92 -20.42 10.52
C ALA A 62 6.46 -20.85 10.47
N PHE A 63 5.57 -19.93 10.09
CA PHE A 63 4.17 -20.23 9.88
C PHE A 63 3.72 -19.78 8.50
N PHE A 64 2.76 -20.51 7.96
CA PHE A 64 2.06 -20.22 6.72
C PHE A 64 0.56 -20.23 7.02
N SER A 65 -0.16 -19.19 6.61
CA SER A 65 -1.62 -19.10 6.76
C SER A 65 -2.24 -18.61 5.47
N GLN A 66 -3.33 -19.24 5.06
CA GLN A 66 -4.07 -18.85 3.86
C GLN A 66 -5.58 -19.00 4.09
N THR A 67 -6.30 -17.93 3.81
CA THR A 67 -7.77 -17.98 3.77
C THR A 67 -8.25 -18.30 2.36
N TYR A 68 -9.07 -19.35 2.22
CA TYR A 68 -9.71 -19.71 0.95
C TYR A 68 -11.01 -18.92 0.75
N VAL A 69 -10.91 -17.73 0.16
CA VAL A 69 -12.07 -16.89 -0.12
C VAL A 69 -12.91 -17.50 -1.25
N ARG A 70 -14.22 -17.71 -1.05
CA ARG A 70 -15.11 -18.33 -2.06
C ARG A 70 -16.03 -17.30 -2.71
N GLY A 71 -16.54 -17.62 -3.90
CA GLY A 71 -17.41 -16.75 -4.69
C GLY A 71 -16.73 -15.44 -5.11
N ASN A 72 -17.52 -14.40 -5.35
CA ASN A 72 -17.07 -13.11 -5.89
C ASN A 72 -16.59 -12.13 -4.81
N LYS A 73 -16.28 -12.61 -3.60
CA LYS A 73 -15.93 -11.73 -2.47
C LYS A 73 -14.67 -10.89 -2.72
N LEU A 74 -13.68 -11.41 -3.45
CA LEU A 74 -12.46 -10.66 -3.78
C LEU A 74 -12.70 -9.60 -4.84
N GLN A 75 -13.57 -9.88 -5.82
CA GLN A 75 -14.00 -8.88 -6.79
C GLN A 75 -14.70 -7.73 -6.07
N LEU A 76 -15.67 -8.04 -5.20
CA LEU A 76 -16.37 -7.02 -4.41
C LEU A 76 -15.40 -6.20 -3.53
N ASN A 77 -14.38 -6.84 -2.97
CA ASN A 77 -13.37 -6.13 -2.17
C ASN A 77 -12.51 -5.20 -3.04
N GLN A 78 -12.15 -5.65 -4.25
CA GLN A 78 -11.45 -4.83 -5.24
C GLN A 78 -12.32 -3.66 -5.73
N ASP A 79 -13.62 -3.87 -5.91
CA ASP A 79 -14.57 -2.83 -6.33
C ASP A 79 -14.68 -1.71 -5.28
N VAL A 80 -14.69 -2.07 -3.99
CA VAL A 80 -14.64 -1.10 -2.88
C VAL A 80 -13.33 -0.32 -2.91
N ALA A 81 -12.18 -1.01 -2.98
CA ALA A 81 -10.88 -0.34 -3.05
C ALA A 81 -10.72 0.53 -4.31
N HIS A 82 -11.40 0.18 -5.41
CA HIS A 82 -11.45 0.99 -6.62
C HIS A 82 -12.22 2.31 -6.40
N HIS A 83 -13.28 2.28 -5.61
CA HIS A 83 -14.00 3.49 -5.22
C HIS A 83 -13.12 4.40 -4.34
N ASP A 84 -12.34 3.82 -3.42
CA ASP A 84 -11.41 4.58 -2.57
C ASP A 84 -10.33 5.29 -3.40
N VAL A 85 -9.76 4.61 -4.40
CA VAL A 85 -8.81 5.23 -5.34
C VAL A 85 -9.45 6.40 -6.07
N GLN A 86 -10.67 6.24 -6.60
CA GLN A 86 -11.35 7.32 -7.32
C GLN A 86 -11.55 8.55 -6.43
N SER A 87 -11.96 8.35 -5.17
CA SER A 87 -12.09 9.45 -4.21
C SER A 87 -10.77 10.19 -4.00
N LEU A 88 -9.67 9.46 -3.81
CA LEU A 88 -8.34 10.05 -3.61
C LEU A 88 -7.81 10.76 -4.86
N SER A 89 -8.13 10.26 -6.05
CA SER A 89 -7.79 10.92 -7.31
C SER A 89 -8.53 12.24 -7.48
N TRP A 90 -9.82 12.30 -7.11
CA TRP A 90 -10.58 13.57 -7.13
C TRP A 90 -10.06 14.62 -6.13
N GLU A 91 -9.46 14.19 -5.02
CA GLU A 91 -8.83 15.12 -4.07
C GLU A 91 -7.52 15.72 -4.59
N LEU A 92 -6.91 15.09 -5.60
CA LEU A 92 -5.65 15.52 -6.20
C LEU A 92 -5.84 16.50 -7.37
N GLU A 93 -6.99 16.40 -8.07
CA GLU A 93 -7.40 17.30 -9.17
C GLU A 93 -7.79 18.70 -8.68
#